data_AF-A0A8S3WI45-F1
#
_entry.id   AF-A0A8S3WI45-F1
#
_cell.length_a   1.000
_cell.length_b   1.000
_cell.length_c   1.000
_cell.angle_alpha   90.00
_cell.angle_beta   90.00
_cell.angle_gamma   90.00
#
_symmetry.space_group_name_H-M   'P 1'
#
loop_
_entity.id
_entity.type
_entity.pdbx_description
1 polymer ?
#
loop_
_entity_poly.entity_id
_entity_poly.type
_entity_poly.pdbx_seq_one_letter_code
_entity_poly.pdbx_strand_id
1 'polypeptide(L)'
;MRSKIFDDAELERLRRETIPSSNESAMAGDAAPHSTDQHPHVEAAMDLPVVVDSNDDEIVSHELEQMRSILEEAILKTRSTPLENRPRLPRIPLSKRNRAVVRALNPMLVTYLEASRDLCETDSILFGAAVAVCRIIGAKLPTVGRATTKTNAIPAWRKRIEDRIAKARALIGRLTSFRSGNNRPRIMRTVRMAFAGTNISLSQPDITQKLTERIDNLKQKIAAWGKRIRRFSEGSRRFNQNRLFQSDQKRLYKLLERPKVCGAGQGPDQADIIAFWRGLWSEPVNHSEGPWMEVVASQGVSVTPMDPITITPEDVAEAVRRAPNWKSPGLDGLHHYWLKGFVVCHAVLARQFQEALDQKSLPSLFTTGITHLVPKD
;
A
#
# COMPACT_ATOMS: atom_id res chain seq x y z
N MET A 1 -31.62 2.85 18.83
CA MET A 1 -31.45 1.41 19.15
C MET A 1 -31.10 0.66 17.88
N ARG A 2 -29.85 0.21 17.72
CA ARG A 2 -29.41 -0.55 16.54
C ARG A 2 -29.19 -1.99 16.97
N SER A 3 -29.83 -2.93 16.27
CA SER A 3 -29.79 -4.35 16.56
C SER A 3 -28.35 -4.87 16.57
N LYS A 4 -27.91 -5.41 17.71
CA LYS A 4 -26.82 -6.38 17.75
C LYS A 4 -27.16 -7.47 16.72
N ILE A 5 -26.24 -7.79 15.82
CA ILE A 5 -26.49 -8.78 14.75
C ILE A 5 -26.48 -10.21 15.31
N PHE A 6 -25.91 -10.40 16.50
CA PHE A 6 -25.95 -11.65 17.24
C PHE A 6 -26.15 -11.34 18.72
N ASP A 7 -26.94 -12.16 19.41
CA ASP A 7 -27.06 -12.12 20.86
C ASP A 7 -25.79 -12.70 21.51
N ASP A 8 -25.46 -12.28 22.73
CA ASP A 8 -24.24 -12.71 23.41
C ASP A 8 -24.23 -14.26 23.61
N ALA A 9 -25.42 -14.87 23.70
CA ALA A 9 -25.62 -16.32 23.71
C ALA A 9 -25.31 -17.03 22.37
N GLU A 10 -25.60 -16.39 21.23
CA GLU A 10 -25.28 -16.96 19.90
C GLU A 10 -23.77 -16.96 19.64
N LEU A 11 -23.07 -15.95 20.17
CA LEU A 11 -21.62 -15.84 20.13
C LEU A 11 -20.93 -16.94 20.96
N GLU A 12 -21.48 -17.29 22.13
CA GLU A 12 -20.96 -18.41 22.92
C GLU A 12 -21.19 -19.77 22.24
N ARG A 13 -22.33 -19.94 21.58
CA ARG A 13 -22.63 -21.20 20.86
C ARG A 13 -21.63 -21.44 19.73
N LEU A 14 -21.32 -20.41 18.95
CA LEU A 14 -20.31 -20.48 17.87
C LEU A 14 -18.89 -20.76 18.41
N ARG A 15 -18.57 -20.28 19.61
CA ARG A 15 -17.30 -20.60 20.29
C ARG A 15 -17.22 -22.06 20.72
N ARG A 16 -18.35 -22.68 21.11
CA ARG A 16 -18.39 -24.12 21.45
C ARG A 16 -18.29 -25.00 20.20
N GLU A 17 -18.84 -24.57 19.08
CA GLU A 17 -18.80 -25.32 17.81
C GLU A 17 -17.42 -25.28 17.12
N THR A 18 -16.53 -24.37 17.51
CA THR A 18 -15.20 -24.18 16.90
C THR A 18 -14.05 -24.84 17.64
N ILE A 19 -14.31 -25.51 18.78
CA ILE A 19 -13.32 -26.34 19.46
C ILE A 19 -13.39 -27.74 18.83
N PRO A 20 -12.35 -28.20 18.10
CA PRO A 20 -12.36 -29.55 17.57
C PRO A 20 -12.37 -30.54 18.74
N SER A 21 -13.37 -31.42 18.78
CA SER A 21 -13.35 -32.60 19.62
C SER A 21 -12.17 -33.46 19.19
N SER A 22 -11.12 -33.47 20.02
CA SER A 22 -10.01 -34.40 19.91
C SER A 22 -10.51 -35.81 20.21
N ASN A 23 -11.03 -36.47 19.18
CA ASN A 23 -11.11 -37.92 19.04
C ASN A 23 -11.62 -38.24 17.62
N GLU A 24 -10.70 -38.51 16.71
CA GLU A 24 -10.78 -39.66 15.80
C GLU A 24 -9.43 -39.87 15.12
N SER A 25 -8.98 -41.12 15.17
CA SER A 25 -7.72 -41.65 14.66
C SER A 25 -7.95 -42.34 13.31
N ALA A 26 -6.86 -42.71 12.63
CA ALA A 26 -6.74 -43.58 11.44
C ALA A 26 -6.94 -42.87 10.07
N MET A 27 -6.12 -42.99 9.01
CA MET A 27 -4.95 -43.81 8.62
C MET A 27 -4.24 -43.03 7.47
N ALA A 28 -2.92 -42.82 7.51
CA ALA A 28 -1.88 -43.63 6.86
C ALA A 28 -2.12 -43.92 5.35
N GLY A 29 -1.22 -43.39 4.50
CA GLY A 29 -1.20 -43.61 3.06
C GLY A 29 -0.05 -42.85 2.40
N ASP A 30 1.16 -43.38 2.61
CA ASP A 30 2.46 -42.96 2.08
C ASP A 30 2.59 -43.33 0.58
N ALA A 31 3.11 -42.45 -0.27
CA ALA A 31 3.75 -42.78 -1.55
C ALA A 31 4.20 -41.53 -2.34
N ALA A 32 5.51 -41.32 -2.38
CA ALA A 32 6.28 -40.82 -3.52
C ALA A 32 7.56 -41.69 -3.58
N PRO A 33 8.44 -41.66 -4.62
CA PRO A 33 8.44 -40.86 -5.85
C PRO A 33 8.75 -41.69 -7.13
N HIS A 34 8.67 -41.08 -8.32
CA HIS A 34 9.56 -41.43 -9.43
C HIS A 34 9.71 -40.27 -10.43
N SER A 35 10.97 -39.91 -10.68
CA SER A 35 11.48 -39.05 -11.74
C SER A 35 11.34 -39.72 -13.12
N THR A 36 11.28 -38.95 -14.21
CA THR A 36 12.21 -39.02 -15.37
C THR A 36 11.95 -37.83 -16.31
N ASP A 37 13.06 -37.32 -16.85
CA ASP A 37 13.27 -36.26 -17.83
C ASP A 37 12.37 -36.28 -19.10
N GLN A 38 12.20 -35.11 -19.72
CA GLN A 38 12.85 -34.78 -21.01
C GLN A 38 12.41 -33.42 -21.57
N HIS A 39 13.41 -32.59 -21.88
CA HIS A 39 13.33 -31.45 -22.81
C HIS A 39 13.10 -31.93 -24.25
N PRO A 40 12.64 -31.03 -25.13
CA PRO A 40 13.45 -30.78 -26.32
C PRO A 40 13.69 -29.30 -26.62
N HIS A 41 14.92 -29.09 -27.09
CA HIS A 41 15.45 -27.96 -27.85
C HIS A 41 14.57 -27.67 -29.09
N VAL A 42 14.39 -26.38 -29.40
CA VAL A 42 14.10 -25.92 -30.77
C VAL A 42 15.03 -24.74 -31.07
N GLU A 43 15.77 -24.89 -32.17
CA GLU A 43 16.78 -23.97 -32.69
C GLU A 43 16.19 -22.73 -33.39
N ALA A 44 17.04 -21.70 -33.37
CA ALA A 44 17.23 -20.56 -34.27
C ALA A 44 16.32 -20.38 -35.50
N ALA A 45 15.82 -19.13 -35.65
CA ALA A 45 15.42 -18.55 -36.92
C ALA A 45 15.88 -17.08 -37.01
N MET A 46 17.00 -16.90 -37.71
CA MET A 46 17.38 -15.86 -38.68
C MET A 46 16.88 -14.40 -38.54
N ASP A 47 17.88 -13.51 -38.50
CA ASP A 47 17.82 -12.06 -38.71
C ASP A 47 17.13 -11.65 -40.02
N LEU A 48 16.29 -10.61 -39.92
CA LEU A 48 15.91 -9.73 -41.03
C LEU A 48 16.24 -8.28 -40.63
N PRO A 49 16.93 -7.51 -41.49
CA PRO A 49 17.33 -6.15 -41.14
C PRO A 49 16.12 -5.23 -41.19
N VAL A 50 15.74 -4.69 -40.02
CA VAL A 50 14.75 -3.62 -39.89
C VAL A 50 15.43 -2.31 -40.27
N VAL A 51 14.91 -1.66 -41.31
CA VAL A 51 15.25 -0.29 -41.68
C VAL A 51 14.82 0.63 -40.52
N VAL A 52 15.79 1.18 -39.79
CA VAL A 52 15.56 2.09 -38.67
C VAL A 52 15.33 3.50 -39.23
N ASP A 53 14.14 4.03 -38.97
CA ASP A 53 13.71 5.38 -39.33
C ASP A 53 14.43 6.40 -38.42
N SER A 54 15.21 7.30 -39.01
CA SER A 54 16.12 8.21 -38.29
C SER A 54 15.42 9.20 -37.36
N ASN A 55 14.10 9.38 -37.50
CA ASN A 55 13.29 10.22 -36.60
C ASN A 55 13.00 9.56 -35.23
N ASP A 56 12.94 8.22 -35.15
CA ASP A 56 12.67 7.54 -33.88
C ASP A 56 13.90 7.55 -32.96
N ASP A 57 15.12 7.52 -33.51
CA ASP A 57 16.36 7.59 -32.75
C ASP A 57 16.58 8.95 -32.07
N GLU A 58 16.22 10.06 -32.73
CA GLU A 58 16.30 11.40 -32.14
C GLU A 58 15.31 11.60 -30.98
N ILE A 59 14.08 11.07 -31.10
CA ILE A 59 13.06 11.14 -30.06
C ILE A 59 13.48 10.31 -28.84
N VAL A 60 13.97 9.09 -29.06
CA VAL A 60 14.46 8.21 -27.98
C VAL A 60 15.68 8.83 -27.28
N SER A 61 16.60 9.44 -28.04
CA SER A 61 17.75 10.15 -27.48
C SER A 61 17.35 11.33 -26.60
N HIS A 62 16.38 12.14 -27.04
CA HIS A 62 15.88 13.28 -26.26
C HIS A 62 15.17 12.83 -24.97
N GLU A 63 14.37 11.76 -25.02
CA GLU A 63 13.72 11.20 -23.84
C GLU A 63 14.74 10.67 -22.81
N LEU A 64 15.81 10.01 -23.28
CA LEU A 64 16.88 9.51 -22.42
C LEU A 64 17.67 10.66 -21.76
N GLU A 65 17.97 11.73 -22.50
CA GLU A 65 18.66 12.90 -21.95
C GLU A 65 17.79 13.63 -20.91
N GLN A 66 16.48 13.73 -21.18
CA GLN A 66 15.54 14.28 -20.20
C GLN A 66 15.51 13.42 -18.91
N MET A 67 15.50 12.09 -19.04
CA MET A 67 15.56 11.19 -17.89
C MET A 67 16.86 11.37 -17.10
N ARG A 68 18.00 11.55 -17.79
CA ARG A 68 19.30 11.79 -17.19
C ARG A 68 19.34 13.11 -16.41
N SER A 69 18.83 14.19 -17.00
CA SER A 69 18.73 15.49 -16.34
C SER A 69 17.89 15.42 -15.05
N ILE A 70 16.74 14.74 -15.09
CA ILE A 70 15.88 14.54 -13.91
C ILE A 70 16.61 13.72 -12.83
N LEU A 71 17.38 12.71 -13.23
CA LEU A 71 18.17 11.88 -12.32
C LEU A 71 19.24 12.72 -11.61
N GLU A 72 20.02 13.49 -12.38
CA GLU A 72 21.08 14.33 -11.85
C GLU A 72 20.56 15.37 -10.86
N GLU A 73 19.48 16.08 -11.23
CA GLU A 73 18.83 17.06 -10.35
C GLU A 73 18.33 16.40 -9.05
N ALA A 74 17.77 15.19 -9.15
CA ALA A 74 17.27 14.46 -7.98
C ALA A 74 18.40 13.99 -7.06
N ILE A 75 19.52 13.50 -7.60
CA ILE A 75 20.70 13.08 -6.82
C ILE A 75 21.32 14.30 -6.12
N LEU A 76 21.56 15.39 -6.85
CA LEU A 76 22.13 16.63 -6.30
C LEU A 76 21.27 17.17 -5.14
N LYS A 77 19.96 17.25 -5.35
CA LYS A 77 19.03 17.68 -4.31
C LYS A 77 19.02 16.75 -3.09
N THR A 78 19.16 15.45 -3.30
CA THR A 78 19.16 14.47 -2.22
C THR A 78 20.43 14.59 -1.38
N ARG A 79 21.59 14.80 -2.02
CA ARG A 79 22.87 15.04 -1.33
C ARG A 79 22.85 16.29 -0.46
N SER A 80 22.16 17.35 -0.89
CA SER A 80 22.02 18.59 -0.11
C SER A 80 20.93 18.54 0.95
N THR A 81 20.11 17.48 1.01
CA THR A 81 18.96 17.40 1.92
C THR A 81 19.28 16.45 3.08
N PRO A 82 19.21 16.92 4.34
CA PRO A 82 19.35 16.06 5.51
C PRO A 82 18.32 14.92 5.51
N LEU A 83 18.67 13.76 6.09
CA LEU A 83 17.83 12.55 6.11
C LEU A 83 16.41 12.83 6.61
N GLU A 84 16.27 13.62 7.68
CA GLU A 84 14.99 13.98 8.30
C GLU A 84 14.05 14.76 7.38
N ASN A 85 14.61 15.48 6.41
CA ASN A 85 13.89 16.33 5.48
C ASN A 85 13.63 15.64 4.13
N ARG A 86 14.09 14.40 3.95
CA ARG A 86 13.84 13.66 2.72
C ARG A 86 12.35 13.35 2.56
N PRO A 87 11.77 13.50 1.36
CA PRO A 87 10.36 13.20 1.13
C PRO A 87 10.08 11.70 1.30
N ARG A 88 8.85 11.31 1.63
CA ARG A 88 8.52 9.88 1.67
C ARG A 88 8.39 9.32 0.25
N LEU A 89 8.98 8.17 -0.01
CA LEU A 89 8.83 7.49 -1.31
C LEU A 89 7.45 6.81 -1.38
N PRO A 90 6.60 7.13 -2.36
CA PRO A 90 5.29 6.51 -2.51
C PRO A 90 5.41 5.07 -3.01
N ARG A 91 4.42 4.24 -2.66
CA ARG A 91 4.31 2.88 -3.20
C ARG A 91 3.94 2.93 -4.68
N ILE A 92 4.84 2.48 -5.54
CA ILE A 92 4.64 2.43 -7.00
C ILE A 92 4.00 1.10 -7.42
N PRO A 93 2.99 1.09 -8.32
CA PRO A 93 2.46 -0.14 -8.90
C PRO A 93 3.50 -0.88 -9.75
N LEU A 94 3.48 -2.22 -9.71
CA LEU A 94 4.36 -3.10 -10.48
C LEU A 94 3.97 -3.22 -11.98
N SER A 95 3.65 -2.10 -12.63
CA SER A 95 3.25 -2.08 -14.04
C SER A 95 4.45 -2.33 -14.97
N LYS A 96 4.19 -2.79 -16.21
CA LYS A 96 5.25 -2.94 -17.23
C LYS A 96 5.96 -1.60 -17.51
N ARG A 97 5.20 -0.51 -17.62
CA ARG A 97 5.71 0.87 -17.80
C ARG A 97 6.65 1.28 -16.68
N ASN A 98 6.26 1.11 -15.42
CA ASN A 98 7.07 1.55 -14.28
C ASN A 98 8.38 0.76 -14.19
N ARG A 99 8.34 -0.55 -14.51
CA ARG A 99 9.55 -1.38 -14.59
C ARG A 99 10.46 -0.97 -15.75
N ALA A 100 9.90 -0.54 -16.89
CA ALA A 100 10.70 -0.05 -18.02
C ALA A 100 11.49 1.21 -17.63
N VAL A 101 10.87 2.16 -16.93
CA VAL A 101 11.54 3.38 -16.43
C VAL A 101 12.71 3.02 -15.50
N VAL A 102 12.49 2.11 -14.53
CA VAL A 102 13.56 1.65 -13.62
C VAL A 102 14.71 1.00 -14.40
N ARG A 103 14.41 0.14 -15.39
CA ARG A 103 15.44 -0.50 -16.21
C ARG A 103 16.22 0.50 -17.07
N ALA A 104 15.56 1.50 -17.62
CA ALA A 104 16.20 2.53 -18.44
C ALA A 104 17.16 3.42 -17.60
N LEU A 105 16.88 3.61 -16.31
CA LEU A 105 17.76 4.36 -15.41
C LEU A 105 18.96 3.55 -14.91
N ASN A 106 18.91 2.21 -14.90
CA ASN A 106 19.99 1.38 -14.36
C ASN A 106 21.37 1.65 -15.02
N PRO A 107 21.51 1.69 -16.37
CA PRO A 107 22.78 2.02 -16.99
C PRO A 107 23.31 3.40 -16.60
N MET A 108 22.41 4.38 -16.42
CA MET A 108 22.77 5.76 -16.05
C MET A 108 23.32 5.84 -14.62
N LEU A 109 22.87 4.96 -13.73
CA LEU A 109 23.32 4.92 -12.33
C LEU A 109 24.75 4.44 -12.17
N VAL A 110 25.28 3.65 -13.12
CA VAL A 110 26.62 3.07 -13.04
C VAL A 110 27.67 4.16 -12.80
N THR A 111 27.65 5.24 -13.58
CA THR A 111 28.60 6.36 -13.45
C THR A 111 28.57 7.01 -12.07
N TYR A 112 27.39 7.15 -11.47
CA TYR A 112 27.27 7.75 -10.14
C TYR A 112 27.71 6.79 -9.03
N LEU A 113 27.38 5.50 -9.18
CA LEU A 113 27.68 4.47 -8.19
C LEU A 113 29.17 4.10 -8.16
N GLU A 114 29.84 4.07 -9.30
CA GLU A 114 31.29 3.86 -9.37
C GLU A 114 32.08 5.00 -8.71
N ALA A 115 31.56 6.23 -8.81
CA ALA A 115 32.13 7.38 -8.13
C ALA A 115 31.82 7.44 -6.62
N SER A 116 30.97 6.55 -6.12
CA SER A 116 30.54 6.53 -4.72
C SER A 116 31.65 6.07 -3.79
N ARG A 117 31.97 6.90 -2.81
CA ARG A 117 33.08 6.67 -1.87
C ARG A 117 32.68 5.78 -0.71
N ASP A 118 31.47 5.98 -0.19
CA ASP A 118 31.00 5.30 1.02
C ASP A 118 29.52 4.87 0.92
N LEU A 119 29.07 4.12 1.91
CA LEU A 119 27.70 3.62 2.00
C LEU A 119 26.66 4.76 2.11
N CYS A 120 27.00 5.91 2.70
CA CYS A 120 26.09 7.05 2.86
C CYS A 120 25.85 7.78 1.53
N GLU A 121 26.90 7.92 0.72
CA GLU A 121 26.82 8.46 -0.62
C GLU A 121 26.04 7.52 -1.53
N THR A 122 26.31 6.21 -1.45
CA THR A 122 25.55 5.20 -2.20
C THR A 122 24.06 5.25 -1.85
N ASP A 123 23.70 5.31 -0.56
CA ASP A 123 22.31 5.50 -0.14
C ASP A 123 21.68 6.76 -0.75
N SER A 124 22.40 7.89 -0.70
CA SER A 124 21.91 9.17 -1.23
C SER A 124 21.69 9.12 -2.75
N ILE A 125 22.56 8.43 -3.49
CA ILE A 125 22.41 8.20 -4.94
C ILE A 125 21.16 7.34 -5.20
N LEU A 126 21.01 6.22 -4.48
CA LEU A 126 19.87 5.30 -4.66
C LEU A 126 18.54 5.96 -4.30
N PHE A 127 18.52 6.76 -3.24
CA PHE A 127 17.35 7.54 -2.87
C PHE A 127 17.01 8.59 -3.93
N GLY A 128 18.01 9.33 -4.43
CA GLY A 128 17.85 10.27 -5.54
C GLY A 128 17.30 9.60 -6.80
N ALA A 129 17.79 8.42 -7.13
CA ALA A 129 17.30 7.60 -8.24
C ALA A 129 15.82 7.20 -8.05
N ALA A 130 15.43 6.79 -6.85
CA ALA A 130 14.04 6.48 -6.54
C ALA A 130 13.12 7.72 -6.68
N VAL A 131 13.60 8.89 -6.26
CA VAL A 131 12.90 10.17 -6.45
C VAL A 131 12.75 10.50 -7.94
N ALA A 132 13.80 10.31 -8.74
CA ALA A 132 13.77 10.54 -10.18
C ALA A 132 12.72 9.64 -10.86
N VAL A 133 12.70 8.33 -10.54
CA VAL A 133 11.67 7.40 -11.03
C VAL A 133 10.27 7.88 -10.67
N CYS A 134 10.06 8.34 -9.43
CA CYS A 134 8.77 8.87 -8.99
C CYS A 134 8.34 10.09 -9.84
N ARG A 135 9.28 11.01 -10.12
CA ARG A 135 9.02 12.20 -10.95
C ARG A 135 8.66 11.83 -12.38
N ILE A 136 9.42 10.93 -13.01
CA ILE A 136 9.19 10.47 -14.40
C ILE A 136 7.83 9.79 -14.55
N ILE A 137 7.40 9.01 -13.55
CA ILE A 137 6.10 8.33 -13.55
C ILE A 137 4.95 9.31 -13.21
N GLY A 138 5.26 10.53 -12.74
CA GLY A 138 4.26 11.50 -12.28
C GLY A 138 3.65 11.15 -10.91
N ALA A 139 4.37 10.38 -10.09
CA ALA A 139 3.95 10.03 -8.74
C ALA A 139 4.16 11.23 -7.79
N LYS A 140 3.12 11.58 -7.04
CA LYS A 140 3.20 12.65 -6.03
C LYS A 140 4.03 12.18 -4.83
N LEU A 141 5.14 12.84 -4.58
CA LEU A 141 5.97 12.66 -3.38
C LEU A 141 5.30 13.37 -2.20
N PRO A 142 4.82 12.65 -1.16
CA PRO A 142 4.27 13.27 0.02
C PRO A 142 5.35 14.02 0.81
N THR A 143 5.03 15.25 1.22
CA THR A 143 5.84 16.03 2.15
C THR A 143 5.86 15.36 3.52
N VAL A 144 6.98 15.49 4.25
CA VAL A 144 7.14 15.02 5.64
C VAL A 144 5.94 15.49 6.48
N GLY A 145 5.34 14.56 7.25
CA GLY A 145 4.23 14.84 8.16
C GLY A 145 2.81 14.69 7.58
N ARG A 146 2.62 14.61 6.26
CA ARG A 146 1.28 14.45 5.68
C ARG A 146 0.95 12.98 5.41
N ALA A 147 0.47 12.28 6.44
CA ALA A 147 -0.15 10.98 6.24
C ALA A 147 -1.37 11.16 5.31
N THR A 148 -1.31 10.65 4.08
CA THR A 148 -2.48 10.63 3.20
C THR A 148 -3.48 9.64 3.79
N THR A 149 -4.40 10.13 4.62
CA THR A 149 -5.57 9.36 5.01
C THR A 149 -6.29 8.99 3.72
N LYS A 150 -6.43 7.69 3.45
CA LYS A 150 -7.23 7.22 2.33
C LYS A 150 -8.66 7.71 2.58
N THR A 151 -9.05 8.78 1.92
CA THR A 151 -10.43 9.22 1.97
C THR A 151 -11.27 8.10 1.40
N ASN A 152 -12.31 7.69 2.12
CA ASN A 152 -13.24 6.66 1.66
C ASN A 152 -14.03 7.25 0.48
N ALA A 153 -13.44 7.21 -0.71
CA ALA A 153 -14.00 7.78 -1.91
C ALA A 153 -15.35 7.10 -2.19
N ILE A 154 -16.41 7.91 -2.24
CA ILE A 154 -17.76 7.41 -2.50
C ILE A 154 -17.78 6.80 -3.91
N PRO A 155 -18.17 5.52 -4.07
CA PRO A 155 -18.21 4.87 -5.37
C PRO A 155 -19.11 5.62 -6.36
N ALA A 156 -18.71 5.66 -7.64
CA ALA A 156 -19.44 6.38 -8.69
C ALA A 156 -20.91 5.92 -8.83
N TRP A 157 -21.20 4.64 -8.63
CA TRP A 157 -22.59 4.13 -8.66
C TRP A 157 -23.45 4.74 -7.56
N ARG A 158 -22.89 4.99 -6.37
CA ARG A 158 -23.61 5.54 -5.22
C ARG A 158 -23.95 7.01 -5.47
N LYS A 159 -22.97 7.79 -5.93
CA LYS A 159 -23.17 9.19 -6.34
C LYS A 159 -24.31 9.31 -7.35
N ARG A 160 -24.28 8.50 -8.43
CA ARG A 160 -25.33 8.52 -9.47
C ARG A 160 -26.75 8.27 -8.92
N ILE A 161 -26.91 7.40 -7.93
CA ILE A 161 -28.22 7.13 -7.34
C ILE A 161 -28.63 8.24 -6.38
N GLU A 162 -27.70 8.76 -5.58
CA GLU A 162 -27.91 9.92 -4.70
C GLU A 162 -28.33 11.16 -5.50
N ASP A 163 -27.71 11.41 -6.66
CA ASP A 163 -28.08 12.51 -7.57
C ASP A 163 -29.50 12.35 -8.13
N ARG A 164 -29.91 11.11 -8.48
CA ARG A 164 -31.29 10.82 -8.93
C ARG A 164 -32.29 11.09 -7.81
N ILE A 165 -31.98 10.69 -6.57
CA ILE A 165 -32.80 10.97 -5.39
C ILE A 165 -32.91 12.49 -5.18
N ALA A 166 -31.80 13.23 -5.25
CA ALA A 166 -31.78 14.68 -5.08
C ALA A 166 -32.65 15.39 -6.14
N LYS A 167 -32.50 15.02 -7.42
CA LYS A 167 -33.33 15.56 -8.52
C LYS A 167 -34.82 15.27 -8.32
N ALA A 168 -35.17 14.06 -7.89
CA ALA A 168 -36.56 13.69 -7.60
C ALA A 168 -37.14 14.46 -6.41
N ARG A 169 -36.37 14.65 -5.33
CA ARG A 169 -36.79 15.50 -4.18
C ARG A 169 -37.03 16.95 -4.60
N ALA A 170 -36.13 17.51 -5.40
CA ALA A 170 -36.30 18.86 -5.93
C ALA A 170 -37.55 18.99 -6.83
N LEU A 171 -37.84 17.96 -7.63
CA LEU A 171 -39.06 17.92 -8.44
C LEU A 171 -40.33 17.81 -7.57
N ILE A 172 -40.34 16.94 -6.55
CA ILE A 172 -41.44 16.86 -5.57
C ILE A 172 -41.70 18.22 -4.95
N GLY A 173 -40.66 18.91 -4.46
CA GLY A 173 -40.80 20.25 -3.87
C GLY A 173 -41.49 21.24 -4.83
N ARG A 174 -41.09 21.25 -6.11
CA ARG A 174 -41.71 22.11 -7.13
C ARG A 174 -43.16 21.73 -7.45
N LEU A 175 -43.47 20.44 -7.55
CA LEU A 175 -44.84 19.97 -7.77
C LEU A 175 -45.75 20.30 -6.59
N THR A 176 -45.24 20.17 -5.36
CA THR A 176 -45.96 20.55 -4.13
C THR A 176 -46.19 22.06 -4.10
N SER A 177 -45.19 22.90 -4.42
CA SER A 177 -45.37 24.35 -4.48
C SER A 177 -46.40 24.78 -5.52
N PHE A 178 -46.42 24.14 -6.70
CA PHE A 178 -47.44 24.38 -7.72
C PHE A 178 -48.84 23.99 -7.23
N ARG A 179 -48.97 22.83 -6.55
CA ARG A 179 -50.23 22.38 -5.94
C ARG A 179 -50.74 23.35 -4.87
N SER A 180 -49.85 24.04 -4.16
CA SER A 180 -50.19 25.08 -3.19
C SER A 180 -50.52 26.45 -3.82
N GLY A 181 -50.64 26.54 -5.15
CA GLY A 181 -51.04 27.77 -5.87
C GLY A 181 -49.90 28.64 -6.38
N ASN A 182 -48.64 28.18 -6.31
CA ASN A 182 -47.50 28.98 -6.80
C ASN A 182 -47.27 28.81 -8.31
N ASN A 183 -47.73 29.79 -9.08
CA ASN A 183 -47.68 29.80 -10.54
C ASN A 183 -46.51 30.60 -11.14
N ARG A 184 -45.40 30.76 -10.41
CA ARG A 184 -44.22 31.42 -10.98
C ARG A 184 -43.75 30.73 -12.27
N PRO A 185 -43.31 31.47 -13.32
CA PRO A 185 -42.94 30.91 -14.62
C PRO A 185 -41.91 29.77 -14.56
N ARG A 186 -40.94 29.86 -13.65
CA ARG A 186 -39.92 28.82 -13.42
C ARG A 186 -40.52 27.50 -12.92
N ILE A 187 -41.52 27.57 -12.02
CA ILE A 187 -42.22 26.40 -11.49
C ILE A 187 -43.10 25.81 -12.58
N MET A 188 -43.88 26.63 -13.29
CA MET A 188 -44.71 26.17 -14.41
C MET A 188 -43.89 25.48 -15.51
N ARG A 189 -42.73 26.04 -15.88
CA ARG A 189 -41.82 25.39 -16.86
C ARG A 189 -41.38 24.01 -16.39
N THR A 190 -41.03 23.88 -15.11
CA THR A 190 -40.60 22.61 -14.53
C THR A 190 -41.74 21.59 -14.47
N VAL A 191 -42.95 22.04 -14.12
CA VAL A 191 -44.15 21.19 -14.10
C VAL A 191 -44.49 20.72 -15.52
N ARG A 192 -44.50 21.61 -16.52
CA ARG A 192 -44.69 21.24 -17.93
C ARG A 192 -43.67 20.20 -18.38
N MET A 193 -42.39 20.37 -18.05
CA MET A 193 -41.36 19.37 -18.37
C MET A 193 -41.55 18.05 -17.62
N ALA A 194 -42.11 18.07 -16.40
CA ALA A 194 -42.36 16.86 -15.62
C ALA A 194 -43.44 15.96 -16.23
N PHE A 195 -44.33 16.55 -17.03
CA PHE A 195 -45.41 15.93 -17.81
C PHE A 195 -45.16 15.97 -19.32
N ALA A 196 -43.97 16.40 -19.77
CA ALA A 196 -43.65 16.41 -21.20
C ALA A 196 -43.70 14.99 -21.76
N GLY A 197 -44.37 14.81 -22.90
CA GLY A 197 -44.62 13.49 -23.50
C GLY A 197 -45.75 12.69 -22.83
N THR A 198 -46.48 13.27 -21.88
CA THR A 198 -47.76 12.73 -21.39
C THR A 198 -48.91 13.56 -21.95
N ASN A 199 -50.06 12.95 -22.23
CA ASN A 199 -51.26 13.63 -22.74
C ASN A 199 -51.99 14.47 -21.66
N ILE A 200 -51.25 15.03 -20.71
CA ILE A 200 -51.77 15.73 -19.54
C ILE A 200 -51.58 17.23 -19.74
N SER A 201 -52.67 17.96 -19.90
CA SER A 201 -52.67 19.42 -19.91
C SER A 201 -52.85 19.98 -18.50
N LEU A 202 -52.15 21.07 -18.19
CA LEU A 202 -52.22 21.75 -16.90
C LEU A 202 -53.56 22.45 -16.66
N SER A 203 -54.38 22.62 -17.70
CA SER A 203 -55.70 23.24 -17.64
C SER A 203 -56.84 22.23 -17.38
N GLN A 204 -56.53 20.92 -17.30
CA GLN A 204 -57.55 19.92 -17.02
C GLN A 204 -58.04 19.98 -15.57
N PRO A 205 -59.32 19.71 -15.30
CA PRO A 205 -59.89 19.76 -13.95
C PRO A 205 -59.29 18.70 -13.00
N ASP A 206 -58.73 17.62 -13.54
CA ASP A 206 -58.14 16.50 -12.80
C ASP A 206 -56.64 16.67 -12.49
N ILE A 207 -56.05 17.83 -12.79
CA ILE A 207 -54.61 18.07 -12.66
C ILE A 207 -54.10 17.86 -11.23
N THR A 208 -54.90 18.20 -10.21
CA THR A 208 -54.54 18.03 -8.80
C THR A 208 -54.35 16.56 -8.42
N GLN A 209 -55.17 15.67 -8.98
CA GLN A 209 -55.05 14.23 -8.78
C GLN A 209 -53.79 13.71 -9.49
N LYS A 210 -53.60 14.06 -10.77
CA LYS A 210 -52.42 13.68 -11.55
C LYS A 210 -51.10 14.17 -10.95
N LEU A 211 -51.10 15.36 -10.34
CA LEU A 211 -49.96 15.88 -9.57
C LEU A 211 -49.65 15.02 -8.35
N THR A 212 -50.69 14.58 -7.63
CA THR A 212 -50.54 13.74 -6.45
C THR A 212 -50.00 12.36 -6.83
N GLU A 213 -50.55 11.73 -7.87
CA GLU A 213 -50.04 10.48 -8.42
C GLU A 213 -48.57 10.59 -8.86
N ARG A 214 -48.21 11.70 -9.52
CA ARG A 214 -46.83 11.96 -9.94
C ARG A 214 -45.88 12.14 -8.75
N ILE A 215 -46.30 12.85 -7.71
CA ILE A 215 -45.55 13.01 -6.47
C ILE A 215 -45.35 11.65 -5.80
N ASP A 216 -46.39 10.82 -5.71
CA ASP A 216 -46.30 9.50 -5.08
C ASP A 216 -45.45 8.53 -5.89
N ASN A 217 -45.50 8.55 -7.22
CA ASN A 217 -44.58 7.81 -8.08
C ASN A 217 -43.11 8.19 -7.81
N LEU A 218 -42.83 9.49 -7.63
CA LEU A 218 -41.48 9.96 -7.29
C LEU A 218 -41.06 9.52 -5.89
N LYS A 219 -41.96 9.55 -4.89
CA LYS A 219 -41.68 9.02 -3.54
C LYS A 219 -41.36 7.52 -3.59
N GLN A 220 -42.15 6.74 -4.33
CA GLN A 220 -41.91 5.30 -4.53
C GLN A 220 -40.55 5.05 -5.19
N LYS A 221 -40.19 5.83 -6.23
CA LYS A 221 -38.86 5.75 -6.87
C LYS A 221 -37.73 6.09 -5.90
N ILE A 222 -37.86 7.13 -5.09
CA ILE A 222 -36.88 7.49 -4.06
C ILE A 222 -36.71 6.33 -3.07
N ALA A 223 -37.80 5.72 -2.60
CA ALA A 223 -37.75 4.58 -1.70
C ALA A 223 -37.04 3.37 -2.36
N ALA A 224 -37.36 3.07 -3.63
CA ALA A 224 -36.72 2.00 -4.38
C ALA A 224 -35.20 2.25 -4.59
N TRP A 225 -34.80 3.47 -4.92
CA TRP A 225 -33.39 3.86 -5.03
C TRP A 225 -32.66 3.79 -3.69
N GLY A 226 -33.30 4.21 -2.59
CA GLY A 226 -32.76 4.05 -1.24
C GLY A 226 -32.53 2.57 -0.88
N LYS A 227 -33.51 1.70 -1.17
CA LYS A 227 -33.37 0.24 -1.01
C LYS A 227 -32.21 -0.31 -1.85
N ARG A 228 -32.03 0.18 -3.08
CA ARG A 228 -30.92 -0.22 -3.96
C ARG A 228 -29.56 0.18 -3.38
N ILE A 229 -29.41 1.40 -2.85
CA ILE A 229 -28.18 1.83 -2.17
C ILE A 229 -27.86 0.91 -0.99
N ARG A 230 -28.86 0.62 -0.15
CA ARG A 230 -28.71 -0.26 1.00
C ARG A 230 -28.23 -1.65 0.58
N ARG A 231 -28.94 -2.28 -0.37
CA ARG A 231 -28.60 -3.62 -0.88
C ARG A 231 -27.19 -3.70 -1.43
N PHE A 232 -26.77 -2.73 -2.25
CA PHE A 232 -25.43 -2.72 -2.83
C PHE A 232 -24.35 -2.46 -1.79
N SER A 233 -24.62 -1.60 -0.81
CA SER A 233 -23.69 -1.33 0.29
C SER A 233 -23.52 -2.56 1.19
N GLU A 234 -24.62 -3.24 1.52
CA GLU A 234 -24.60 -4.49 2.29
C GLU A 234 -23.88 -5.61 1.52
N GLY A 235 -24.16 -5.78 0.22
CA GLY A 235 -23.47 -6.76 -0.62
C GLY A 235 -21.96 -6.49 -0.69
N SER A 236 -21.57 -5.24 -0.92
CA SER A 236 -20.14 -4.84 -0.93
C SER A 236 -19.48 -5.07 0.44
N ARG A 237 -20.19 -4.78 1.53
CA ARG A 237 -19.69 -5.01 2.89
C ARG A 237 -19.49 -6.51 3.15
N ARG A 238 -20.48 -7.34 2.85
CA ARG A 238 -20.41 -8.81 3.01
C ARG A 238 -19.28 -9.41 2.19
N PHE A 239 -19.16 -9.00 0.92
CA PHE A 239 -18.05 -9.44 0.06
C PHE A 239 -16.69 -9.10 0.68
N ASN A 240 -16.50 -7.86 1.15
CA ASN A 240 -15.26 -7.45 1.78
C ASN A 240 -14.99 -8.18 3.09
N GLN A 241 -16.02 -8.41 3.92
CA GLN A 241 -15.89 -9.17 5.16
C GLN A 241 -15.53 -10.64 4.90
N ASN A 242 -16.21 -11.30 3.96
CA ASN A 242 -15.93 -12.69 3.60
C ASN A 242 -14.52 -12.84 3.02
N ARG A 243 -14.10 -11.91 2.16
CA ARG A 243 -12.72 -11.91 1.64
C ARG A 243 -11.71 -11.71 2.77
N LEU A 244 -11.99 -10.80 3.70
CA LEU A 244 -11.12 -10.56 4.85
C LEU A 244 -11.08 -11.78 5.79
N PHE A 245 -12.21 -12.46 5.99
CA PHE A 245 -12.26 -13.72 6.73
C PHE A 245 -11.36 -14.78 6.09
N GLN A 246 -11.40 -14.95 4.77
CA GLN A 246 -10.56 -15.94 4.09
C GLN A 246 -9.07 -15.59 4.16
N SER A 247 -8.70 -14.31 4.07
CA SER A 247 -7.30 -13.89 4.02
C SER A 247 -6.65 -13.60 5.38
N ASP A 248 -7.42 -13.03 6.31
CA ASP A 248 -6.95 -12.47 7.59
C ASP A 248 -8.11 -12.40 8.60
N GLN A 249 -8.46 -13.56 9.17
CA GLN A 249 -9.55 -13.71 10.14
C GLN A 249 -9.38 -12.77 11.34
N LYS A 250 -8.15 -12.68 11.89
CA LYS A 250 -7.82 -11.84 13.04
C LYS A 250 -8.22 -10.38 12.78
N ARG A 251 -7.90 -9.85 11.60
CA ARG A 251 -8.28 -8.48 11.23
C ARG A 251 -9.77 -8.28 11.05
N LEU A 252 -10.52 -9.28 10.59
CA LEU A 252 -11.98 -9.20 10.54
C LEU A 252 -12.56 -9.11 11.96
N TYR A 253 -12.15 -10.00 12.86
CA TYR A 253 -12.64 -10.00 14.23
C TYR A 253 -12.35 -8.67 14.93
N LYS A 254 -11.13 -8.14 14.81
CA LYS A 254 -10.81 -6.78 15.31
C LYS A 254 -11.74 -5.69 14.75
N LEU A 255 -12.05 -5.73 13.45
CA LEU A 255 -12.95 -4.77 12.81
C LEU A 255 -14.40 -4.89 13.33
N LEU A 256 -14.84 -6.11 13.65
CA LEU A 256 -16.17 -6.41 14.16
C LEU A 256 -16.31 -6.08 15.65
N GLU A 257 -15.31 -6.46 16.44
CA GLU A 257 -15.24 -6.24 17.88
C GLU A 257 -15.29 -4.76 18.23
N ARG A 258 -14.81 -3.89 17.32
CA ARG A 258 -14.70 -2.43 17.52
C ARG A 258 -14.49 -2.15 19.00
N PRO A 259 -13.33 -2.53 19.57
CA PRO A 259 -13.11 -2.38 21.01
C PRO A 259 -13.57 -0.97 21.36
N LYS A 260 -14.58 -0.91 22.24
CA LYS A 260 -15.04 0.35 22.81
C LYS A 260 -13.80 0.94 23.41
N VAL A 261 -13.16 1.87 22.71
CA VAL A 261 -12.11 2.69 23.30
C VAL A 261 -10.98 1.81 23.86
N CYS A 262 -10.02 1.38 23.02
CA CYS A 262 -8.66 1.56 23.53
C CYS A 262 -8.57 3.05 23.78
N GLY A 263 -8.60 3.43 25.06
CA GLY A 263 -8.57 4.80 25.54
C GLY A 263 -7.72 5.64 24.62
N ALA A 264 -8.27 6.80 24.26
CA ALA A 264 -7.46 8.01 24.27
C ALA A 264 -6.91 8.30 25.69
N GLY A 265 -6.42 7.27 26.41
CA GLY A 265 -5.40 7.49 27.40
C GLY A 265 -4.19 7.92 26.59
N GLN A 266 -3.61 9.05 26.94
CA GLN A 266 -2.30 9.41 26.45
C GLN A 266 -1.42 8.16 26.57
N GLY A 267 -0.87 7.70 25.44
CA GLY A 267 0.22 6.73 25.52
C GLY A 267 1.30 7.28 26.46
N PRO A 268 2.12 6.40 27.06
CA PRO A 268 3.20 6.87 27.93
C PRO A 268 4.01 7.94 27.20
N ASP A 269 4.44 8.97 27.93
CA ASP A 269 5.14 10.09 27.31
C ASP A 269 6.42 9.60 26.63
N GLN A 270 6.78 10.23 25.50
CA GLN A 270 7.94 9.80 24.73
C GLN A 270 9.22 9.91 25.55
N ALA A 271 9.34 10.94 26.41
CA ALA A 271 10.52 11.11 27.26
C ALA A 271 10.59 10.00 28.31
N ASP A 272 9.47 9.66 28.95
CA ASP A 272 9.40 8.59 29.97
C ASP A 272 9.81 7.22 29.39
N ILE A 273 9.38 6.92 28.17
CA ILE A 273 9.73 5.66 27.49
C ILE A 273 11.21 5.62 27.15
N ILE A 274 11.75 6.74 26.64
CA ILE A 274 13.18 6.84 26.32
C ILE A 274 14.01 6.68 27.60
N ALA A 275 13.62 7.34 28.69
CA ALA A 275 14.30 7.24 29.97
C ALA A 275 14.29 5.80 30.51
N PHE A 276 13.13 5.14 30.48
CA PHE A 276 12.98 3.75 30.90
C PHE A 276 13.91 2.80 30.14
N TRP A 277 13.89 2.84 28.80
CA TRP A 277 14.73 1.95 28.00
C TRP A 277 16.21 2.33 28.05
N ARG A 278 16.54 3.62 28.14
CA ARG A 278 17.93 4.07 28.28
C ARG A 278 18.55 3.56 29.58
N GLY A 279 17.81 3.59 30.69
CA GLY A 279 18.28 3.04 31.97
C GLY A 279 18.57 1.54 31.91
N LEU A 280 17.79 0.77 31.12
CA LEU A 280 18.01 -0.67 30.96
C LEU A 280 19.18 -1.02 30.02
N TRP A 281 19.36 -0.27 28.93
CA TRP A 281 20.22 -0.69 27.82
C TRP A 281 21.48 0.17 27.63
N SER A 282 21.48 1.42 28.11
CA SER A 282 22.58 2.37 27.85
C SER A 282 23.48 2.59 29.06
N GLU A 283 23.08 2.13 30.24
CA GLU A 283 23.96 2.16 31.42
C GLU A 283 24.96 1.00 31.32
N PRO A 284 26.27 1.29 31.25
CA PRO A 284 27.28 0.24 31.21
C PRO A 284 27.30 -0.49 32.55
N VAL A 285 26.81 -1.72 32.57
CA VAL A 285 26.91 -2.60 33.74
C VAL A 285 28.19 -3.41 33.61
N ASN A 286 29.06 -3.30 34.61
CA ASN A 286 30.22 -4.18 34.71
C ASN A 286 29.74 -5.57 35.17
N HIS A 287 29.69 -6.52 34.24
CA HIS A 287 29.42 -7.91 34.56
C HIS A 287 30.70 -8.55 35.10
N SER A 288 30.63 -9.17 36.27
CA SER A 288 31.72 -10.04 36.75
C SER A 288 31.76 -11.30 35.89
N GLU A 289 32.90 -11.56 35.25
CA GLU A 289 33.09 -12.80 34.50
C GLU A 289 32.97 -14.00 35.46
N GLY A 290 31.99 -14.87 35.19
CA GLY A 290 31.72 -16.04 36.03
C GLY A 290 32.55 -17.24 35.57
N PRO A 291 32.73 -18.26 36.43
CA PRO A 291 33.47 -19.49 36.10
C PRO A 291 32.95 -20.23 34.86
N TRP A 292 31.69 -20.00 34.47
CA TRP A 292 31.09 -20.57 33.27
C TRP A 292 31.73 -20.04 31.97
N MET A 293 32.36 -18.87 31.97
CA MET A 293 33.09 -18.34 30.80
C MET A 293 34.28 -19.24 30.45
N GLU A 294 35.02 -19.75 31.46
CA GLU A 294 36.12 -20.69 31.27
C GLU A 294 35.62 -22.05 30.76
N VAL A 295 34.44 -22.48 31.24
CA VAL A 295 33.76 -23.68 30.75
C VAL A 295 33.35 -23.53 29.28
N VAL A 296 32.80 -22.37 28.89
CA VAL A 296 32.44 -22.08 27.49
C VAL A 296 33.68 -21.93 26.62
N ALA A 297 34.73 -21.27 27.10
CA ALA A 297 35.99 -21.11 26.39
C ALA A 297 36.66 -22.47 26.14
N SER A 298 36.72 -23.34 27.15
CA SER A 298 37.27 -24.70 27.02
C SER A 298 36.45 -25.60 26.10
N GLN A 299 35.11 -25.49 26.11
CA GLN A 299 34.25 -26.15 25.13
C GLN A 299 34.48 -25.63 23.71
N GLY A 300 34.74 -24.32 23.57
CA GLY A 300 35.01 -23.64 22.31
C GLY A 300 36.37 -23.95 21.67
N VAL A 301 37.35 -24.48 22.43
CA VAL A 301 38.68 -24.87 21.88
C VAL A 301 38.56 -25.92 20.78
N SER A 302 37.52 -26.76 20.83
CA SER A 302 37.28 -27.79 19.80
C SER A 302 36.52 -27.28 18.57
N VAL A 303 36.04 -26.03 18.60
CA VAL A 303 35.26 -25.43 17.50
C VAL A 303 36.21 -24.80 16.50
N THR A 304 36.15 -25.28 15.25
CA THR A 304 36.90 -24.68 14.14
C THR A 304 36.50 -23.21 13.97
N PRO A 305 37.48 -22.29 13.87
CA PRO A 305 37.21 -20.89 13.58
C PRO A 305 36.37 -20.75 12.31
N MET A 306 35.48 -19.77 12.29
CA MET A 306 34.70 -19.45 11.09
C MET A 306 35.64 -19.00 9.98
N ASP A 307 35.44 -19.52 8.77
CA ASP A 307 36.20 -19.10 7.59
C ASP A 307 35.99 -17.60 7.32
N PRO A 308 36.97 -16.93 6.67
CA PRO A 308 36.84 -15.53 6.30
C PRO A 308 35.58 -15.29 5.45
N ILE A 309 34.67 -14.45 5.95
CA ILE A 309 33.46 -14.09 5.23
C ILE A 309 33.83 -13.09 4.14
N THR A 310 33.52 -13.43 2.89
CA THR A 310 33.60 -12.51 1.75
C THR A 310 32.19 -12.22 1.25
N ILE A 311 31.81 -10.95 1.21
CA ILE A 311 30.50 -10.50 0.74
C ILE A 311 30.55 -10.34 -0.78
N THR A 312 29.75 -11.12 -1.49
CA THR A 312 29.66 -11.10 -2.95
C THR A 312 28.46 -10.30 -3.45
N PRO A 313 28.45 -9.83 -4.71
CA PRO A 313 27.27 -9.22 -5.33
C PRO A 313 26.04 -10.15 -5.31
N GLU A 314 26.26 -11.45 -5.43
CA GLU A 314 25.23 -12.49 -5.38
C GLU A 314 24.57 -12.55 -4.00
N ASP A 315 25.34 -12.38 -2.92
CA ASP A 315 24.81 -12.32 -1.55
C ASP A 315 23.86 -11.13 -1.37
N VAL A 316 24.25 -9.96 -1.88
CA VAL A 316 23.42 -8.76 -1.86
C VAL A 316 22.14 -8.97 -2.68
N ALA A 317 22.27 -9.54 -3.89
CA ALA A 317 21.14 -9.82 -4.75
C ALA A 317 20.14 -10.80 -4.09
N GLU A 318 20.64 -11.87 -3.47
CA GLU A 318 19.82 -12.88 -2.80
C GLU A 318 19.15 -12.32 -1.53
N ALA A 319 19.88 -11.56 -0.71
CA ALA A 319 19.34 -10.91 0.47
C ALA A 319 18.20 -9.94 0.11
N VAL A 320 18.42 -9.11 -0.92
CA VAL A 320 17.43 -8.16 -1.41
C VAL A 320 16.24 -8.89 -2.02
N ARG A 321 16.45 -9.97 -2.79
CA ARG A 321 15.39 -10.78 -3.43
C ARG A 321 14.39 -11.33 -2.41
N ARG A 322 14.88 -11.88 -1.29
CA ARG A 322 14.06 -12.47 -0.22
C ARG A 322 13.23 -11.42 0.53
N ALA A 323 13.70 -10.18 0.62
CA ALA A 323 13.01 -9.13 1.37
C ALA A 323 11.69 -8.68 0.70
N PRO A 324 10.58 -8.48 1.43
CA PRO A 324 9.34 -8.00 0.83
C PRO A 324 9.46 -6.53 0.37
N ASN A 325 9.05 -6.26 -0.87
CA ASN A 325 9.26 -4.98 -1.57
C ASN A 325 8.89 -3.73 -0.75
N TRP A 326 7.78 -3.79 -0.01
CA TRP A 326 7.21 -2.64 0.69
C TRP A 326 7.21 -2.83 2.22
N LYS A 327 8.19 -3.57 2.76
CA LYS A 327 8.47 -3.54 4.20
C LYS A 327 8.80 -2.11 4.62
N SER A 328 8.52 -1.77 5.88
CA SER A 328 8.90 -0.48 6.45
C SER A 328 10.39 -0.21 6.19
N PRO A 329 10.74 0.96 5.65
CA PRO A 329 12.13 1.32 5.37
C PRO A 329 12.82 1.74 6.68
N GLY A 330 14.15 1.86 6.63
CA GLY A 330 14.93 2.39 7.74
C GLY A 330 14.88 3.91 7.81
N LEU A 331 15.91 4.50 8.42
CA LEU A 331 16.10 5.95 8.51
C LEU A 331 16.34 6.60 7.14
N ASP A 332 16.87 5.83 6.20
CA ASP A 332 17.05 6.20 4.79
C ASP A 332 15.73 6.47 4.05
N GLY A 333 14.62 5.87 4.51
CA GLY A 333 13.35 5.90 3.81
C GLY A 333 13.32 5.08 2.51
N LEU A 334 14.36 4.28 2.24
CA LEU A 334 14.50 3.48 1.02
C LEU A 334 13.88 2.10 1.20
N HIS A 335 12.89 1.78 0.37
CA HIS A 335 12.26 0.46 0.37
C HIS A 335 13.04 -0.56 -0.45
N HIS A 336 13.01 -1.84 -0.03
CA HIS A 336 13.59 -2.97 -0.77
C HIS A 336 13.16 -3.06 -2.24
N TYR A 337 11.97 -2.54 -2.58
CA TYR A 337 11.51 -2.41 -3.96
C TYR A 337 12.55 -1.74 -4.87
N TRP A 338 13.20 -0.69 -4.39
CA TRP A 338 14.18 0.08 -5.14
C TRP A 338 15.50 -0.66 -5.29
N LEU A 339 15.99 -1.27 -4.22
CA LEU A 339 17.19 -2.12 -4.24
C LEU A 339 17.04 -3.31 -5.19
N LYS A 340 15.84 -3.89 -5.31
CA LYS A 340 15.54 -4.93 -6.31
C LYS A 340 15.57 -4.41 -7.75
N GLY A 341 15.16 -3.15 -7.94
CA GLY A 341 15.10 -2.51 -9.25
C GLY A 341 16.47 -2.08 -9.74
N PHE A 342 17.28 -1.52 -8.84
CA PHE A 342 18.60 -0.96 -9.11
C PHE A 342 19.70 -2.03 -9.04
N VAL A 343 19.63 -3.03 -9.90
CA VAL A 343 20.55 -4.19 -9.90
C VAL A 343 22.02 -3.79 -9.98
N VAL A 344 22.32 -2.69 -10.68
CA VAL A 344 23.68 -2.16 -10.83
C VAL A 344 24.33 -1.76 -9.50
N CYS A 345 23.57 -1.53 -8.43
CA CYS A 345 24.14 -1.17 -7.13
C CYS A 345 24.63 -2.36 -6.33
N HIS A 346 24.27 -3.59 -6.69
CA HIS A 346 24.61 -4.78 -5.89
C HIS A 346 26.12 -4.99 -5.79
N ALA A 347 26.85 -4.74 -6.88
CA ALA A 347 28.31 -4.84 -6.89
C ALA A 347 28.98 -3.78 -6.00
N VAL A 348 28.51 -2.52 -6.07
CA VAL A 348 29.06 -1.42 -5.26
C VAL A 348 28.74 -1.63 -3.77
N LEU A 349 27.52 -2.07 -3.45
CA LEU A 349 27.13 -2.39 -2.09
C LEU A 349 27.95 -3.55 -1.52
N ALA A 350 28.18 -4.62 -2.27
CA ALA A 350 28.99 -5.74 -1.83
C ALA A 350 30.43 -5.29 -1.47
N ARG A 351 31.06 -4.51 -2.36
CA ARG A 351 32.39 -3.92 -2.10
C ARG A 351 32.39 -3.07 -0.83
N GLN A 352 31.45 -2.13 -0.70
CA GLN A 352 31.42 -1.21 0.43
C GLN A 352 31.05 -1.91 1.75
N PHE A 353 30.23 -2.97 1.72
CA PHE A 353 29.97 -3.79 2.90
C PHE A 353 31.20 -4.61 3.32
N GLN A 354 31.96 -5.14 2.35
CA GLN A 354 33.23 -5.80 2.65
C GLN A 354 34.23 -4.83 3.29
N GLU A 355 34.38 -3.63 2.70
CA GLU A 355 35.25 -2.58 3.26
C GLU A 355 34.85 -2.21 4.71
N ALA A 356 33.54 -2.10 4.98
CA ALA A 356 33.02 -1.84 6.32
C ALA A 356 33.29 -2.99 7.31
N LEU A 357 33.21 -4.24 6.84
CA LEU A 357 33.53 -5.43 7.63
C LEU A 357 35.02 -5.46 7.99
N ASP A 358 35.89 -5.18 7.01
CA ASP A 358 37.34 -5.17 7.19
C ASP A 358 37.78 -4.03 8.13
N GLN A 359 37.18 -2.85 7.99
CA GLN A 359 37.44 -1.69 8.85
C GLN A 359 36.76 -1.79 10.24
N LYS A 360 35.86 -2.77 10.43
CA LYS A 360 35.02 -2.93 11.63
C LYS A 360 34.26 -1.65 11.99
N SER A 361 33.83 -0.90 10.98
CA SER A 361 33.17 0.38 11.14
C SER A 361 32.02 0.51 10.16
N LEU A 362 30.84 0.87 10.66
CA LEU A 362 29.63 1.09 9.87
C LEU A 362 29.09 2.49 10.14
N PRO A 363 28.57 3.19 9.11
CA PRO A 363 27.96 4.49 9.32
C PRO A 363 26.74 4.40 10.25
N SER A 364 26.48 5.49 10.98
CA SER A 364 25.34 5.60 11.90
C SER A 364 24.01 5.27 11.24
N LEU A 365 23.86 5.58 9.94
CA LEU A 365 22.70 5.26 9.13
C LEU A 365 22.32 3.77 9.16
N PHE A 366 23.31 2.87 9.22
CA PHE A 366 23.12 1.42 9.20
C PHE A 366 23.08 0.81 10.60
N THR A 367 23.51 1.54 11.63
CA THR A 367 23.56 1.06 13.02
C THR A 367 22.45 1.65 13.90
N THR A 368 21.69 2.61 13.39
CA THR A 368 20.55 3.21 14.09
C THR A 368 19.22 2.79 13.46
N GLY A 369 18.20 2.59 14.30
CA GLY A 369 16.89 2.09 13.89
C GLY A 369 15.74 3.03 14.27
N ILE A 370 14.61 2.89 13.58
CA ILE A 370 13.36 3.59 13.93
C ILE A 370 12.53 2.69 14.86
N THR A 371 12.25 3.18 16.06
CA THR A 371 11.38 2.49 17.01
C THR A 371 9.93 2.94 16.83
N HIS A 372 9.04 1.99 16.55
CA HIS A 372 7.60 2.20 16.54
C HIS A 372 6.96 1.51 17.73
N LEU A 373 6.28 2.28 18.58
CA LEU A 373 5.47 1.72 19.68
C LEU A 373 4.16 1.22 19.10
N VAL A 374 4.02 -0.09 19.03
CA VAL A 374 2.80 -0.76 18.61
C VAL A 374 2.17 -1.34 19.86
N PRO A 375 0.95 -0.90 20.26
CA PRO A 375 0.27 -1.50 21.39
C PRO A 375 0.05 -2.99 21.11
N LYS A 376 0.39 -3.83 22.08
CA LYS A 376 0.10 -5.26 22.04
C LYS A 376 -1.39 -5.42 22.29
N ASP A 377 -2.08 -6.08 21.36
CA ASP A 377 -3.48 -6.47 21.54
C ASP A 377 -3.62 -7.66 22.48
#